data_AF-A0A3B6CC27-F1
#
_entry.id   AF-A0A3B6CC27-F1
#
_cell.length_a   1.000
_cell.length_b   1.000
_cell.length_c   1.000
_cell.angle_alpha   90.00
_cell.angle_beta   90.00
_cell.angle_gamma   90.00
#
_symmetry.space_group_name_H-M   'P 1'
#
loop_
_entity.id
_entity.type
_entity.pdbx_description
1 polymer ?
#
loop_
_entity_poly.entity_id
_entity_poly.type
_entity_poly.pdbx_seq_one_letter_code
_entity_poly.pdbx_strand_id
1 'polypeptide(L)'
;MLSLLPSPVASTLPGAAYLLPSLTRIPILRTPPRASMSAAASTPDAVPSPAAAAVGEEPRKVAEDVVVQYVVLRRDLADAWPLGSVVAQGCHAAVAAVWAHRDHPDTAAYCAPGNLDSMHKVTLEVKGETQLKNLAEKLEAAGVRHKLWIEQPENIPTCIATAPCPKSQVASFFRKLKLCK
;
A
#
# COMPACT_ATOMS: atom_id res chain seq x y z
N MET A 1 52.44 25.49 33.58
CA MET A 1 51.49 26.53 33.10
C MET A 1 50.32 25.81 32.45
N LEU A 2 49.21 25.62 33.18
CA LEU A 2 47.98 25.06 32.63
C LEU A 2 47.21 26.18 31.92
N SER A 3 46.94 25.99 30.63
CA SER A 3 46.13 26.89 29.81
C SER A 3 44.66 26.46 29.89
N LEU A 4 43.80 27.34 30.42
CA LEU A 4 42.35 27.19 30.45
C LEU A 4 41.76 27.53 29.08
N LEU A 5 41.01 26.60 28.49
CA LEU A 5 40.14 26.85 27.33
C LEU A 5 38.71 27.17 27.81
N PRO A 6 38.00 28.13 27.19
CA PRO A 6 36.68 28.56 27.65
C PRO A 6 35.53 27.70 27.09
N SER A 7 34.47 27.56 27.90
CA SER A 7 33.19 26.88 27.60
C SER A 7 32.36 27.59 26.52
N PRO A 8 31.48 26.88 25.78
CA PRO A 8 30.65 27.49 24.74
C PRO A 8 29.37 28.13 25.30
N VAL A 9 29.03 29.29 24.74
CA VAL A 9 27.81 30.07 25.01
C VAL A 9 26.64 29.47 24.24
N ALA A 10 25.52 29.23 24.94
CA ALA A 10 24.27 28.78 24.34
C ALA A 10 23.59 29.91 23.55
N SER A 11 23.29 29.65 22.27
CA SER A 11 22.60 30.60 21.38
C SER A 11 21.09 30.38 21.47
N THR A 12 20.37 31.34 22.03
CA THR A 12 18.90 31.39 22.11
C THR A 12 18.32 31.97 20.83
N LEU A 13 17.51 31.19 20.10
CA LEU A 13 16.71 31.69 18.97
C LEU A 13 15.36 32.25 19.47
N PRO A 14 14.92 33.45 19.03
CA PRO A 14 13.62 33.99 19.39
C PRO A 14 12.48 33.34 18.61
N GLY A 15 11.39 33.04 19.34
CA GLY A 15 10.19 32.38 18.83
C GLY A 15 9.38 33.24 17.86
N ALA A 16 9.06 32.66 16.70
CA ALA A 16 8.10 33.20 15.76
C ALA A 16 6.74 32.52 15.99
N ALA A 17 5.78 33.27 16.53
CA ALA A 17 4.39 32.87 16.63
C ALA A 17 3.74 33.01 15.24
N TYR A 18 3.41 31.89 14.60
CA TYR A 18 2.64 31.88 13.35
C TYR A 18 1.15 31.85 13.67
N LEU A 19 0.45 32.94 13.32
CA LEU A 19 -1.01 33.04 13.31
C LEU A 19 -1.56 32.29 12.09
N LEU A 20 -2.30 31.20 12.33
CA LEU A 20 -3.01 30.46 11.28
C LEU A 20 -4.36 31.13 10.96
N PRO A 21 -4.70 31.38 9.68
CA PRO A 21 -6.01 31.88 9.30
C PRO A 21 -7.10 30.79 9.43
N SER A 22 -8.31 31.24 9.77
CA SER A 22 -9.50 30.42 10.02
C SER A 22 -10.00 29.70 8.75
N LEU A 23 -10.28 28.40 8.86
CA LEU A 23 -10.82 27.57 7.77
C LEU A 23 -12.34 27.69 7.72
N THR A 24 -12.87 28.27 6.64
CA THR A 24 -14.31 28.25 6.31
C THR A 24 -14.73 26.87 5.80
N ARG A 25 -15.78 26.31 6.42
CA ARG A 25 -16.32 24.96 6.17
C ARG A 25 -17.23 24.95 4.94
N ILE A 26 -16.89 24.15 3.92
CA ILE A 26 -17.73 23.93 2.72
C ILE A 26 -18.66 22.72 2.95
N PRO A 27 -19.96 22.78 2.61
CA PRO A 27 -20.87 21.65 2.77
C PRO A 27 -20.74 20.64 1.61
N ILE A 28 -20.75 19.34 1.95
CA ILE A 28 -20.66 18.20 1.03
C ILE A 28 -22.06 17.81 0.56
N LEU A 29 -22.30 17.78 -0.76
CA LEU A 29 -23.55 17.33 -1.37
C LEU A 29 -23.62 15.79 -1.38
N ARG A 30 -24.70 15.22 -0.83
CA ARG A 30 -24.95 13.76 -0.76
C ARG A 30 -25.54 13.23 -2.07
N THR A 31 -24.92 12.21 -2.67
CA THR A 31 -25.50 11.41 -3.77
C THR A 31 -26.21 10.16 -3.22
N PRO A 32 -27.33 9.69 -3.83
CA PRO A 32 -28.06 8.50 -3.40
C PRO A 32 -27.42 7.17 -3.89
N PRO A 33 -27.69 6.04 -3.21
CA PRO A 33 -27.10 4.74 -3.53
C PRO A 33 -27.84 4.01 -4.67
N ARG A 34 -27.07 3.24 -5.47
CA ARG A 34 -27.52 2.40 -6.59
C ARG A 34 -28.08 1.07 -6.07
N ALA A 35 -29.25 0.68 -6.57
CA ALA A 35 -29.97 -0.54 -6.20
C ALA A 35 -29.26 -1.82 -6.67
N SER A 36 -29.28 -2.84 -5.80
CA SER A 36 -28.83 -4.21 -6.01
C SER A 36 -29.97 -5.06 -6.59
N MET A 37 -29.68 -5.90 -7.58
CA MET A 37 -30.62 -6.92 -8.07
C MET A 37 -30.04 -8.31 -7.82
N SER A 38 -30.83 -9.09 -7.09
CA SER A 38 -30.56 -10.39 -6.49
C SER A 38 -30.70 -11.54 -7.48
N ALA A 39 -30.02 -12.63 -7.14
CA ALA A 39 -30.03 -13.94 -7.77
C ALA A 39 -31.35 -14.72 -7.60
N ALA A 40 -31.59 -15.63 -8.54
CA ALA A 40 -32.44 -16.84 -8.50
C ALA A 40 -32.03 -17.71 -9.69
N ALA A 41 -32.13 -19.03 -9.76
CA ALA A 41 -32.31 -20.16 -8.84
C ALA A 41 -32.10 -21.43 -9.71
N SER A 42 -32.03 -22.60 -9.05
CA SER A 42 -32.44 -23.93 -9.56
C SER A 42 -31.38 -24.87 -10.15
N THR A 43 -31.12 -25.94 -9.38
CA THR A 43 -30.71 -27.32 -9.76
C THR A 43 -31.93 -28.11 -10.31
N PRO A 44 -31.86 -29.34 -10.93
CA PRO A 44 -31.08 -30.50 -10.47
C PRO A 44 -30.51 -31.50 -11.50
N ASP A 45 -29.81 -32.46 -10.89
CA ASP A 45 -29.08 -33.69 -11.28
C ASP A 45 -29.30 -34.39 -12.64
N ALA A 46 -28.19 -34.89 -13.20
CA ALA A 46 -28.13 -36.12 -14.00
C ALA A 46 -26.74 -36.80 -13.90
N VAL A 47 -26.76 -38.14 -13.91
CA VAL A 47 -25.75 -39.16 -13.50
C VAL A 47 -24.70 -39.47 -14.62
N PRO A 48 -23.52 -40.10 -14.37
CA PRO A 48 -22.32 -39.95 -15.22
C PRO A 48 -21.92 -41.12 -16.15
N SER A 49 -20.98 -40.79 -17.07
CA SER A 49 -19.94 -41.61 -17.76
C SER A 49 -20.36 -42.46 -19.00
N PRO A 50 -19.45 -42.81 -19.97
CA PRO A 50 -17.98 -42.75 -19.92
C PRO A 50 -17.19 -42.29 -21.17
N ALA A 51 -15.93 -41.94 -20.89
CA ALA A 51 -14.69 -42.09 -21.68
C ALA A 51 -14.44 -41.31 -23.00
N ALA A 52 -13.27 -40.65 -22.98
CA ALA A 52 -12.21 -40.57 -24.01
C ALA A 52 -11.93 -39.21 -24.68
N ALA A 53 -10.66 -38.79 -24.51
CA ALA A 53 -9.81 -38.04 -25.42
C ALA A 53 -10.19 -36.60 -25.80
N ALA A 54 -9.58 -35.63 -25.11
CA ALA A 54 -8.65 -34.65 -25.66
C ALA A 54 -8.43 -33.57 -24.60
N VAL A 55 -7.21 -33.46 -24.06
CA VAL A 55 -6.84 -32.29 -23.24
C VAL A 55 -6.72 -31.13 -24.21
N GLY A 56 -7.84 -30.46 -24.46
CA GLY A 56 -7.85 -29.12 -25.01
C GLY A 56 -7.16 -28.22 -24.00
N GLU A 57 -5.94 -27.79 -24.32
CA GLU A 57 -5.30 -26.71 -23.61
C GLU A 57 -6.14 -25.46 -23.89
N GLU A 58 -7.05 -25.12 -22.97
CA GLU A 58 -7.80 -23.88 -23.02
C GLU A 58 -6.79 -22.74 -23.22
N PRO A 59 -6.96 -21.88 -24.25
CA PRO A 59 -6.04 -20.80 -24.49
C PRO A 59 -6.06 -19.90 -23.27
N ARG A 60 -5.01 -20.00 -22.45
CA ARG A 60 -4.81 -19.16 -21.28
C ARG A 60 -4.80 -17.74 -21.79
N LYS A 61 -5.89 -17.01 -21.58
CA LYS A 61 -5.98 -15.57 -21.87
C LYS A 61 -4.72 -14.95 -21.29
N VAL A 62 -3.79 -14.54 -22.15
CA VAL A 62 -2.54 -13.90 -21.76
C VAL A 62 -2.97 -12.52 -21.26
N ALA A 63 -3.44 -12.48 -20.02
CA ALA A 63 -3.64 -11.23 -19.33
C ALA A 63 -2.24 -10.63 -19.19
N GLU A 64 -2.02 -9.48 -19.81
CA GLU A 64 -0.75 -8.77 -19.68
C GLU A 64 -0.41 -8.64 -18.19
N ASP A 65 0.84 -8.91 -17.84
CA ASP A 65 1.29 -8.91 -16.46
C ASP A 65 1.42 -7.47 -15.97
N VAL A 66 0.32 -6.95 -15.44
CA VAL A 66 0.19 -5.57 -14.97
C VAL A 66 1.22 -5.28 -13.89
N VAL A 67 2.00 -4.20 -14.05
CA VAL A 67 2.86 -3.67 -13.00
C VAL A 67 1.99 -3.02 -11.92
N VAL A 68 2.18 -3.43 -10.67
CA VAL A 68 1.35 -3.03 -9.54
C VAL A 68 2.22 -2.58 -8.37
N GLN A 69 1.70 -1.63 -7.60
CA GLN A 69 2.19 -1.33 -6.25
C GLN A 69 1.18 -1.79 -5.21
N TYR A 70 1.61 -2.65 -4.29
CA TYR A 70 0.83 -2.99 -3.11
C TYR A 70 1.14 -2.03 -1.97
N VAL A 71 0.09 -1.55 -1.28
CA VAL A 71 0.20 -0.76 -0.05
C VAL A 71 -0.60 -1.47 1.03
N VAL A 72 0.03 -1.81 2.15
CA VAL A 72 -0.57 -2.57 3.24
C VAL A 72 -0.61 -1.71 4.49
N LEU A 73 -1.81 -1.42 4.97
CA LEU A 73 -2.08 -0.60 6.14
C LEU A 73 -2.44 -1.47 7.35
N ARG A 74 -2.21 -0.91 8.53
CA ARG A 74 -2.61 -1.49 9.81
C ARG A 74 -4.05 -1.12 10.14
N ARG A 75 -4.92 -2.12 10.30
CA ARG A 75 -6.34 -1.91 10.64
C ARG A 75 -6.51 -1.30 12.04
N ASP A 76 -5.73 -1.78 13.01
CA ASP A 76 -5.72 -1.23 14.38
C ASP A 76 -5.38 0.26 14.42
N LEU A 77 -4.45 0.73 13.57
CA LEU A 77 -4.19 2.16 13.42
C LEU A 77 -5.31 2.87 12.66
N ALA A 78 -5.87 2.27 11.62
CA ALA A 78 -6.99 2.85 10.89
C ALA A 78 -8.24 3.07 11.77
N ASP A 79 -8.45 2.21 12.76
CA ASP A 79 -9.54 2.34 13.73
C ASP A 79 -9.24 3.38 14.83
N ALA A 80 -7.97 3.63 15.13
CA ALA A 80 -7.55 4.51 16.23
C ALA A 80 -7.14 5.92 15.79
N TRP A 81 -6.71 6.10 14.54
CA TRP A 81 -6.12 7.34 14.04
C TRP A 81 -7.08 8.10 13.12
N PRO A 82 -6.92 9.43 13.01
CA PRO A 82 -7.60 10.19 11.97
C PRO A 82 -7.28 9.64 10.58
N LEU A 83 -8.28 9.57 9.70
CA LEU A 83 -8.13 9.08 8.32
C LEU A 83 -6.96 9.76 7.59
N GLY A 84 -6.81 11.07 7.76
CA GLY A 84 -5.71 11.82 7.14
C GLY A 84 -4.33 11.32 7.54
N SER A 85 -4.13 10.96 8.81
CA SER A 85 -2.87 10.40 9.31
C SER A 85 -2.59 9.06 8.64
N VAL A 86 -3.58 8.17 8.57
CA VAL A 86 -3.46 6.85 7.92
C VAL A 86 -3.11 6.98 6.43
N VAL A 87 -3.77 7.92 5.74
CA VAL A 87 -3.49 8.23 4.33
C VAL A 87 -2.04 8.70 4.16
N ALA A 88 -1.56 9.60 5.03
CA ALA A 88 -0.18 10.07 4.99
C ALA A 88 0.83 8.92 5.13
N GLN A 89 0.59 7.97 6.04
CA GLN A 89 1.43 6.77 6.19
C GLN A 89 1.53 5.96 4.90
N GLY A 90 0.39 5.72 4.24
CA GLY A 90 0.34 5.03 2.95
C GLY A 90 1.10 5.78 1.84
N CYS A 91 0.95 7.11 1.79
CA CYS A 91 1.68 7.96 0.85
C CYS A 91 3.18 7.92 1.09
N HIS A 92 3.63 8.07 2.34
CA HIS A 92 5.04 8.03 2.70
C HIS A 92 5.68 6.69 2.33
N ALA A 93 5.05 5.57 2.69
CA ALA A 93 5.54 4.25 2.33
C ALA A 93 5.65 4.07 0.81
N ALA A 94 4.60 4.45 0.07
CA ALA A 94 4.53 4.30 -1.39
C ALA A 94 5.61 5.14 -2.12
N VAL A 95 5.76 6.41 -1.75
CA VAL A 95 6.76 7.30 -2.35
C VAL A 95 8.17 6.82 -2.01
N ALA A 96 8.42 6.44 -0.76
CA ALA A 96 9.71 5.92 -0.35
C ALA A 96 10.09 4.62 -1.08
N ALA A 97 9.13 3.70 -1.29
CA ALA A 97 9.36 2.46 -2.03
C ALA A 97 9.70 2.72 -3.51
N VAL A 98 8.99 3.66 -4.15
CA VAL A 98 9.28 4.10 -5.53
C VAL A 98 10.65 4.74 -5.60
N TRP A 99 10.94 5.72 -4.74
CA TRP A 99 12.19 6.48 -4.79
C TRP A 99 13.42 5.60 -4.58
N ALA A 100 13.36 4.67 -3.63
CA ALA A 100 14.44 3.74 -3.32
C ALA A 100 14.78 2.81 -4.50
N HIS A 101 13.84 2.59 -5.42
CA HIS A 101 13.98 1.65 -6.54
C HIS A 101 13.65 2.29 -7.89
N ARG A 102 13.77 3.62 -8.00
CA ARG A 102 13.36 4.42 -9.17
C ARG A 102 14.08 4.01 -10.46
N ASP A 103 15.30 3.50 -10.34
CA ASP A 103 16.15 3.10 -11.46
C ASP A 103 15.88 1.65 -11.91
N HIS A 104 15.02 0.89 -11.19
CA HIS A 104 14.62 -0.45 -11.61
C HIS A 104 13.68 -0.38 -12.83
N PRO A 105 13.84 -1.23 -13.87
CA PRO A 105 13.00 -1.18 -15.08
C PRO A 105 11.50 -1.15 -14.81
N ASP A 106 11.00 -2.01 -13.92
CA ASP A 106 9.56 -2.03 -13.57
C ASP A 106 9.08 -0.72 -12.94
N THR A 107 9.88 -0.12 -12.03
CA THR A 107 9.55 1.15 -11.37
C THR A 107 9.61 2.31 -12.37
N ALA A 108 10.64 2.34 -13.21
CA ALA A 108 10.80 3.34 -14.25
C ALA A 108 9.65 3.28 -15.27
N ALA A 109 9.25 2.07 -15.68
CA ALA A 109 8.09 1.86 -16.55
C ALA A 109 6.79 2.31 -15.87
N TYR A 110 6.61 1.99 -14.59
CA TYR A 110 5.44 2.42 -13.81
C TYR A 110 5.32 3.94 -13.70
N CYS A 111 6.46 4.65 -13.61
CA CYS A 111 6.51 6.12 -13.54
C CYS A 111 6.73 6.81 -14.90
N ALA A 112 6.72 6.06 -16.01
CA ALA A 112 6.93 6.64 -17.34
C ALA A 112 5.75 7.56 -17.72
N PRO A 113 5.96 8.62 -18.52
CA PRO A 113 4.91 9.57 -18.89
C PRO A 113 3.63 8.92 -19.44
N GLY A 114 3.75 7.85 -20.22
CA GLY A 114 2.59 7.11 -20.77
C GLY A 114 1.82 6.27 -19.76
N ASN A 115 2.39 6.04 -18.57
CA ASN A 115 1.82 5.17 -17.53
C ASN A 115 1.43 5.92 -16.24
N LEU A 116 1.77 7.21 -16.11
CA LEU A 116 1.49 7.98 -14.89
C LEU A 116 -0.01 8.03 -14.55
N ASP A 117 -0.87 8.20 -15.56
CA ASP A 117 -2.33 8.24 -15.38
C ASP A 117 -2.97 6.85 -15.30
N SER A 118 -2.20 5.77 -15.51
CA SER A 118 -2.67 4.37 -15.48
C SER A 118 -1.99 3.53 -14.39
N MET A 119 -1.29 4.18 -13.45
CA MET A 119 -0.64 3.55 -12.31
C MET A 119 -1.62 2.66 -11.52
N HIS A 120 -1.30 1.37 -11.38
CA HIS A 120 -2.12 0.43 -10.63
C HIS A 120 -1.61 0.26 -9.19
N LYS A 121 -2.45 0.65 -8.22
CA LYS A 121 -2.18 0.47 -6.78
C LYS A 121 -3.26 -0.38 -6.13
N VAL A 122 -2.85 -1.33 -5.29
CA VAL A 122 -3.76 -2.16 -4.49
C VAL A 122 -3.53 -1.90 -3.01
N THR A 123 -4.54 -1.36 -2.33
CA THR A 123 -4.49 -1.08 -0.90
C THR A 123 -5.13 -2.21 -0.10
N LEU A 124 -4.36 -2.80 0.81
CA LEU A 124 -4.74 -3.94 1.63
C LEU A 124 -4.57 -3.63 3.11
N GLU A 125 -5.11 -4.48 3.96
CA GLU A 125 -4.99 -4.35 5.41
C GLU A 125 -4.49 -5.63 6.09
N VAL A 126 -3.74 -5.44 7.17
CA VAL A 126 -3.42 -6.44 8.19
C VAL A 126 -4.02 -6.03 9.52
N LYS A 127 -4.23 -6.98 10.44
CA LYS A 127 -4.90 -6.68 11.71
C LYS A 127 -4.09 -5.75 12.62
N GLY A 128 -2.76 -5.83 12.57
CA GLY A 128 -1.89 -5.03 13.42
C GLY A 128 -0.41 -5.30 13.22
N GLU A 129 0.40 -4.77 14.12
CA GLU A 129 1.86 -4.71 14.00
C GLU A 129 2.53 -6.06 13.71
N THR A 130 2.18 -7.10 14.47
CA THR A 130 2.81 -8.43 14.32
C THR A 130 2.62 -8.98 12.91
N GLN A 131 1.42 -8.83 12.34
CA GLN A 131 1.15 -9.29 10.97
C GLN A 131 1.90 -8.45 9.94
N LEU A 132 2.04 -7.15 10.18
CA LEU A 132 2.80 -6.26 9.31
C LEU A 132 4.29 -6.66 9.29
N LYS A 133 4.92 -6.83 10.46
CA LYS A 133 6.32 -7.28 10.57
C LYS A 133 6.55 -8.63 9.92
N ASN A 134 5.69 -9.62 10.20
CA ASN A 134 5.77 -10.94 9.57
C ASN A 134 5.63 -10.88 8.04
N LEU A 135 4.85 -9.93 7.51
CA LEU A 135 4.76 -9.72 6.06
C LEU A 135 6.06 -9.10 5.52
N ALA A 136 6.62 -8.08 6.18
CA ALA A 136 7.90 -7.48 5.79
C ALA A 136 9.02 -8.54 5.74
N GLU A 137 9.14 -9.37 6.77
CA GLU A 137 10.15 -10.45 6.82
C GLU A 137 9.99 -11.45 5.66
N LYS A 138 8.74 -11.82 5.32
CA LYS A 138 8.47 -12.71 4.19
C LYS A 138 8.83 -12.08 2.85
N LEU A 139 8.54 -10.79 2.67
CA LEU A 139 8.88 -10.05 1.46
C LEU A 139 10.40 -9.92 1.33
N GLU A 140 11.09 -9.59 2.42
CA GLU A 140 12.55 -9.50 2.47
C GLU A 140 13.20 -10.84 2.12
N ALA A 141 12.77 -11.93 2.77
CA ALA A 141 13.29 -13.27 2.51
C ALA A 141 13.06 -13.74 1.06
N ALA A 142 12.02 -13.22 0.40
CA ALA A 142 11.72 -13.50 -1.00
C ALA A 142 12.38 -12.52 -1.99
N GLY A 143 13.16 -11.55 -1.51
CA GLY A 143 13.77 -10.52 -2.35
C GLY A 143 12.77 -9.55 -2.98
N VAL A 144 11.56 -9.43 -2.42
CA VAL A 144 10.55 -8.49 -2.91
C VAL A 144 10.92 -7.09 -2.42
N ARG A 145 11.28 -6.21 -3.36
CA ARG A 145 11.59 -4.81 -3.10
C ARG A 145 10.39 -4.11 -2.43
N HIS A 146 10.58 -3.67 -1.20
CA HIS A 146 9.52 -3.02 -0.43
C HIS A 146 10.10 -1.99 0.57
N LYS A 147 9.21 -1.17 1.12
CA LYS A 147 9.49 -0.26 2.22
C LYS A 147 8.56 -0.58 3.37
N LEU A 148 9.13 -0.89 4.54
CA LEU A 148 8.44 -0.77 5.81
C LEU A 148 8.58 0.68 6.30
N TRP A 149 7.46 1.39 6.40
CA TRP A 149 7.42 2.74 6.94
C TRP A 149 7.33 2.70 8.46
N ILE A 150 8.24 3.42 9.11
CA ILE A 150 8.34 3.54 10.54
C ILE A 150 8.04 5.00 10.91
N GLU A 151 6.96 5.21 11.63
CA GLU A 151 6.55 6.54 12.06
C GLU A 151 7.39 7.02 13.24
N GLN A 152 7.78 8.30 13.23
CA GLN A 152 8.53 8.97 14.28
C GLN A 152 7.64 9.98 15.01
N PRO A 153 7.90 10.28 16.30
CA PRO A 153 9.02 9.79 17.12
C PRO A 153 8.79 8.43 17.82
N GLU A 154 7.59 7.86 17.73
CA GLU A 154 7.23 6.63 18.48
C GLU A 154 7.93 5.37 17.95
N ASN A 155 8.54 5.46 16.77
CA ASN A 155 9.29 4.39 16.12
C ASN A 155 8.45 3.13 15.87
N ILE A 156 7.20 3.30 15.44
CA ILE A 156 6.26 2.21 15.19
C ILE A 156 6.09 1.93 13.70
N PRO A 157 6.04 0.66 13.26
CA PRO A 157 5.75 0.35 11.86
C PRO A 157 4.26 0.54 11.55
N THR A 158 3.95 1.37 10.57
CA THR A 158 2.56 1.74 10.26
C THR A 158 2.07 1.19 8.92
N CYS A 159 2.96 1.07 7.94
CA CYS A 159 2.60 0.70 6.58
C CYS A 159 3.74 -0.04 5.86
N ILE A 160 3.39 -0.93 4.93
CA ILE A 160 4.32 -1.48 3.93
C ILE A 160 3.87 -1.01 2.55
N ALA A 161 4.82 -0.64 1.69
CA ALA A 161 4.57 -0.52 0.26
C ALA A 161 5.62 -1.28 -0.54
N THR A 162 5.22 -2.00 -1.60
CA THR A 162 6.18 -2.59 -2.53
C THR A 162 6.73 -1.50 -3.45
N ALA A 163 7.92 -1.72 -4.03
CA ALA A 163 8.23 -1.07 -5.29
C ALA A 163 7.25 -1.58 -6.37
N PRO A 164 6.97 -0.79 -7.42
CA PRO A 164 6.22 -1.30 -8.56
C PRO A 164 6.91 -2.54 -9.14
N CYS A 165 6.14 -3.58 -9.37
CA CYS A 165 6.62 -4.84 -9.94
C CYS A 165 5.49 -5.60 -10.63
N PRO A 166 5.79 -6.55 -11.54
CA PRO A 166 4.78 -7.35 -12.20
C PRO A 166 3.96 -8.15 -11.20
N LYS A 167 2.62 -8.08 -11.32
CA LYS A 167 1.69 -8.67 -10.36
C LYS A 167 1.90 -10.17 -10.21
N SER A 168 2.25 -10.88 -11.28
CA SER A 168 2.48 -12.32 -11.24
C SER A 168 3.58 -12.73 -10.24
N GLN A 169 4.58 -11.87 -10.03
CA GLN A 169 5.74 -12.15 -9.16
C GLN A 169 5.40 -12.04 -7.67
N VAL A 170 4.48 -11.14 -7.31
CA VAL A 170 4.25 -10.77 -5.91
C VAL A 170 2.85 -11.08 -5.40
N ALA A 171 1.86 -11.33 -6.28
CA ALA A 171 0.47 -11.48 -5.86
C ALA A 171 0.27 -12.60 -4.81
N SER A 172 1.05 -13.67 -4.84
CA SER A 172 0.97 -14.80 -3.90
C SER A 172 1.11 -14.37 -2.43
N PHE A 173 1.93 -13.36 -2.13
CA PHE A 173 2.12 -12.83 -0.77
C PHE A 173 0.89 -12.09 -0.23
N PHE A 174 0.08 -11.53 -1.13
CA PHE A 174 -1.01 -10.61 -0.79
C PHE A 174 -2.41 -11.21 -0.91
N ARG A 175 -2.57 -12.35 -1.60
CA ARG A 175 -3.87 -13.00 -1.90
C ARG A 175 -4.77 -13.25 -0.67
N LYS A 176 -4.18 -13.45 0.51
CA LYS A 176 -4.92 -13.74 1.75
C LYS A 176 -5.29 -12.48 2.54
N LEU A 177 -4.76 -11.33 2.16
CA LEU A 177 -5.07 -10.05 2.81
C LEU A 177 -6.38 -9.49 2.26
N LYS A 178 -7.06 -8.69 3.08
CA LYS A 178 -8.31 -8.03 2.70
C LYS A 178 -8.02 -6.67 2.08
N LEU A 179 -8.91 -6.19 1.22
CA LEU A 179 -8.91 -4.78 0.80
C LEU A 179 -9.13 -3.89 2.01
N CYS A 180 -8.33 -2.84 2.14
CA CYS A 180 -8.50 -1.82 3.18
C CYS A 180 -9.80 -1.06 2.94
N LYS A 181 -10.67 -0.97 3.96
CA LYS A 181 -11.98 -0.30 3.89
C LYS A 181 -12.03 0.96 4.74
#